data_AF-A0AAW5MYL7-F1
#
_entry.id   AF-A0AAW5MYL7-F1
#
_cell.length_a   1.000
_cell.length_b   1.000
_cell.length_c   1.000
_cell.angle_alpha   90.00
_cell.angle_beta   90.00
_cell.angle_gamma   90.00
#
_symmetry.space_group_name_H-M   'P 1'
#
loop_
_entity.id
_entity.type
_entity.pdbx_description
1 polymer ?
#
loop_
_entity_poly.entity_id
_entity_poly.type
_entity_poly.pdbx_seq_one_letter_code
_entity_poly.pdbx_strand_id
1 'polypeptide(L)'
;GGGATQTRHYTPVALSANDPANVWGNLLPWPAHPATLVPTRRAGALVVVSGGKLLLYLAQGGKKMLVWQEKEELLAPEVFHALTTALRREPRLRFTLTEV
;
A
#
# COMPACT_ATOMS: atom_id res chain seq x y z
N GLY A 1 22.22 -16.64 -25.66
CA GLY A 1 21.81 -16.96 -24.28
C GLY A 1 21.11 -15.75 -23.71
N GLY A 2 19.79 -15.74 -23.70
CA GLY A 2 18.98 -14.70 -23.07
C GLY A 2 18.31 -15.29 -21.85
N GLY A 3 18.84 -15.02 -20.66
CA GLY A 3 18.13 -15.29 -19.42
C GLY A 3 16.98 -14.31 -19.33
N ALA A 4 15.78 -14.73 -19.73
CA ALA A 4 14.58 -13.98 -19.43
C ALA A 4 14.53 -13.79 -17.90
N THR A 5 14.57 -12.54 -17.43
CA THR A 5 14.36 -12.23 -16.02
C THR A 5 13.00 -12.78 -15.65
N GLN A 6 13.00 -13.92 -14.94
CA GLN A 6 11.76 -14.53 -14.47
C GLN A 6 11.11 -13.53 -13.52
N THR A 7 9.93 -13.03 -13.87
CA THR A 7 9.17 -12.11 -13.02
C THR A 7 8.86 -12.85 -11.73
N ARG A 8 9.59 -12.54 -10.66
CA ARG A 8 9.28 -13.07 -9.33
C ARG A 8 7.96 -12.48 -8.90
N HIS A 9 6.96 -13.33 -8.77
CA HIS A 9 5.68 -12.95 -8.17
C HIS A 9 5.87 -12.83 -6.67
N TYR A 10 5.85 -11.59 -6.17
CA TYR A 10 5.84 -11.32 -4.74
C TYR A 10 4.40 -11.17 -4.27
N THR A 11 4.03 -11.89 -3.20
CA THR A 11 2.71 -11.78 -2.58
C THR A 11 2.57 -10.40 -1.92
N PRO A 12 1.56 -9.60 -2.27
CA PRO A 12 1.30 -8.34 -1.58
C PRO A 12 0.94 -8.56 -0.11
N VAL A 13 1.45 -7.69 0.76
CA VAL A 13 1.14 -7.71 2.19
C VAL A 13 0.67 -6.33 2.62
N ALA A 14 -0.44 -6.31 3.37
CA ALA A 14 -0.94 -5.11 4.00
C ALA A 14 -0.46 -5.02 5.44
N LEU A 15 0.07 -3.87 5.83
CA LEU A 15 0.63 -3.60 7.16
C LEU A 15 0.00 -2.31 7.73
N SER A 16 0.02 -2.19 9.06
CA SER A 16 -0.11 -0.87 9.69
C SER A 16 1.02 0.03 9.19
N ALA A 17 0.75 1.32 8.94
CA ALA A 17 1.81 2.27 8.60
C ALA A 17 2.86 2.39 9.74
N ASN A 18 2.48 2.05 10.98
CA ASN A 18 3.35 1.99 12.16
C ASN A 18 4.04 0.64 12.36
N ASP A 19 3.74 -0.36 11.53
CA ASP A 19 4.36 -1.68 11.66
C ASP A 19 5.89 -1.56 11.48
N PRO A 20 6.71 -2.23 12.31
CA PRO A 20 8.16 -2.26 12.13
C PRO A 20 8.63 -2.79 10.77
N ALA A 21 7.84 -3.65 10.12
CA ALA A 21 8.12 -4.18 8.79
C ALA A 21 7.85 -3.16 7.67
N ASN A 22 7.15 -2.05 7.95
CA ASN A 22 7.03 -0.94 7.01
C ASN A 22 8.29 -0.04 7.07
N VAL A 23 9.11 -0.11 6.02
CA VAL A 23 10.32 0.72 5.88
C VAL A 23 10.04 2.15 5.41
N TRP A 24 8.89 2.39 4.78
CA TRP A 24 8.51 3.68 4.19
C TRP A 24 8.05 4.68 5.25
N GLY A 25 8.51 5.93 5.13
CA GLY A 25 8.32 6.96 6.16
C GLY A 25 9.17 6.74 7.41
N ASN A 26 10.15 5.86 7.35
CA ASN A 26 11.07 5.54 8.43
C ASN A 26 12.51 5.49 7.93
N LEU A 27 12.90 4.36 7.35
CA LEU A 27 14.22 4.16 6.76
C LEU A 27 14.27 4.72 5.34
N LEU A 28 13.17 4.60 4.60
CA LEU A 28 13.01 5.17 3.26
C LEU A 28 12.04 6.34 3.30
N PRO A 29 12.29 7.43 2.54
CA PRO A 29 11.31 8.49 2.37
C PRO A 29 10.09 7.96 1.63
N TRP A 30 8.89 8.49 1.90
CA TRP A 30 7.71 8.11 1.14
C TRP A 30 7.93 8.34 -0.36
N PRO A 31 7.52 7.41 -1.24
CA PRO A 31 7.64 7.61 -2.67
C PRO A 31 6.85 8.83 -3.12
N ALA A 32 7.38 9.56 -4.11
CA ALA A 32 6.69 10.70 -4.68
C ALA A 32 5.32 10.28 -5.25
N HIS A 33 4.32 11.14 -5.08
CA HIS A 33 2.98 10.95 -5.61
C HIS A 33 2.44 12.32 -6.09
N PRO A 34 1.71 12.39 -7.21
CA PRO A 34 1.20 13.68 -7.72
C PRO A 34 0.10 14.30 -6.84
N ALA A 35 -0.57 13.49 -6.02
CA ALA A 35 -1.56 13.98 -5.07
C ALA A 35 -0.93 14.81 -3.93
N THR A 36 -1.70 15.74 -3.38
CA THR A 36 -1.29 16.59 -2.25
C THR A 36 -1.31 15.89 -0.89
N LEU A 37 -1.95 14.71 -0.80
CA LEU A 37 -1.95 13.91 0.41
C LEU A 37 -0.54 13.38 0.69
N VAL A 38 0.01 13.76 1.84
CA VAL A 38 1.31 13.26 2.32
C VAL A 38 1.07 12.06 3.24
N PRO A 39 1.64 10.87 2.93
CA PRO A 39 1.57 9.72 3.82
C PRO A 39 2.20 9.99 5.19
N THR A 40 1.64 9.39 6.24
CA THR A 40 2.18 9.49 7.60
C THR A 40 2.15 8.15 8.31
N ARG A 41 3.12 7.92 9.20
CA ARG A 41 3.10 6.77 10.12
C ARG A 41 2.15 7.09 11.28
N ARG A 42 0.87 6.80 11.08
CA ARG A 42 -0.19 7.02 12.08
C ARG A 42 -0.96 5.73 12.34
N ALA A 43 -1.37 5.53 13.60
CA ALA A 43 -2.23 4.42 13.98
C ALA A 43 -3.52 4.42 13.15
N GLY A 44 -3.91 3.25 12.64
CA GLY A 44 -5.08 3.08 11.78
C GLY A 44 -4.89 3.46 10.31
N ALA A 45 -3.71 3.95 9.91
CA ALA A 45 -3.32 4.00 8.50
C ALA A 45 -2.73 2.65 8.07
N LEU A 46 -2.97 2.25 6.83
CA LEU A 46 -2.48 1.00 6.25
C LEU A 46 -1.61 1.27 5.03
N VAL A 47 -0.65 0.40 4.78
CA VAL A 47 0.13 0.34 3.54
C VAL A 47 0.01 -1.03 2.91
N VAL A 48 0.09 -1.13 1.59
CA VAL A 48 0.28 -2.40 0.89
C VAL A 48 1.61 -2.36 0.15
N VAL A 49 2.43 -3.38 0.40
CA VAL A 49 3.75 -3.53 -0.20
C VAL A 49 3.87 -4.86 -0.95
N SER A 50 4.64 -4.89 -2.03
CA SER A 50 5.00 -6.12 -2.74
C SER A 50 6.40 -6.00 -3.35
N GLY A 51 7.26 -7.00 -3.13
CA GLY A 51 8.64 -6.99 -3.65
C GLY A 51 9.46 -5.77 -3.20
N GLY A 52 9.16 -5.22 -2.02
CA GLY A 52 9.78 -3.99 -1.50
C GLY A 52 9.20 -2.67 -2.04
N LYS A 53 8.30 -2.72 -3.03
CA LYS A 53 7.61 -1.53 -3.56
C LYS A 53 6.39 -1.21 -2.72
N LEU A 54 6.15 0.08 -2.45
CA LEU A 54 4.88 0.58 -1.91
C LEU A 54 3.86 0.69 -3.05
N LEU A 55 2.69 0.09 -2.87
CA LEU A 55 1.64 0.06 -3.88
C LEU A 55 0.40 0.85 -3.45
N LEU A 56 0.01 0.74 -2.18
CA LEU A 56 -1.12 1.50 -1.62
C LEU A 56 -0.74 2.15 -0.29
N TYR A 57 -1.31 3.32 -0.04
CA TYR A 57 -1.41 3.92 1.30
C TYR A 57 -2.86 4.30 1.54
N LEU A 58 -3.46 3.77 2.61
CA LEU A 58 -4.79 4.13 3.07
C LEU A 58 -4.66 4.96 4.35
N ALA A 59 -5.08 6.23 4.29
CA ALA A 59 -5.02 7.12 5.43
C ALA A 59 -5.91 6.62 6.58
N GLN A 60 -5.60 7.05 7.81
CA GLN A 60 -6.40 6.72 8.99
C GLN A 60 -7.90 7.00 8.78
N GLY A 61 -8.74 6.04 9.17
CA GLY A 61 -10.20 6.10 8.97
C GLY A 61 -10.64 5.86 7.53
N GLY A 62 -9.70 5.51 6.65
CA GLY A 62 -9.88 5.09 5.26
C GLY A 62 -10.64 6.08 4.37
N LYS A 63 -10.44 7.38 4.62
CA LYS A 63 -11.07 8.45 3.83
C LYS A 63 -10.41 8.69 2.48
N LYS A 64 -9.08 8.55 2.44
CA LYS A 64 -8.27 8.83 1.26
C LYS A 64 -7.27 7.71 1.06
N MET A 65 -7.06 7.34 -0.20
CA MET A 65 -6.05 6.37 -0.59
C MET A 65 -5.11 6.99 -1.63
N LEU A 66 -3.85 6.57 -1.58
CA LEU A 66 -2.89 6.79 -2.66
C LEU A 66 -2.58 5.46 -3.30
N VAL A 67 -2.39 5.50 -4.62
CA VAL A 67 -2.12 4.33 -5.45
C VAL A 67 -0.87 4.59 -6.27
N TRP A 68 0.19 3.85 -5.99
CA TRP A 68 1.39 3.83 -6.84
C TRP A 68 1.28 2.68 -7.82
N GLN A 69 1.14 3.02 -9.09
CA GLN A 69 1.17 2.09 -10.21
C GLN A 69 2.17 2.57 -11.25
N GLU A 70 2.83 1.64 -11.94
CA GLU A 70 3.62 1.98 -13.11
C GLU A 70 2.68 2.32 -14.27
N LYS A 71 3.16 3.15 -15.20
CA LYS A 71 2.31 3.69 -16.26
C LYS A 71 1.77 2.55 -17.13
N GLU A 72 0.49 2.63 -17.46
CA GLU A 72 -0.26 1.67 -18.29
C GLU A 72 -0.55 0.27 -17.69
N GLU A 73 -0.08 -0.07 -16.48
CA GLU A 73 -0.38 -1.36 -15.84
C GLU A 73 -1.40 -1.23 -14.71
N LEU A 74 -2.45 -2.06 -14.75
CA LEU A 74 -3.40 -2.16 -13.66
C LEU A 74 -2.75 -2.87 -12.47
N LEU A 75 -3.05 -2.42 -11.25
CA LEU A 75 -2.67 -3.16 -10.06
C LEU A 75 -3.31 -4.55 -10.05
N ALA A 76 -2.51 -5.55 -9.69
CA ALA A 76 -2.97 -6.91 -9.54
C ALA A 76 -4.07 -6.99 -8.43
N PRO A 77 -5.14 -7.78 -8.62
CA PRO A 77 -6.23 -7.91 -7.63
C PRO A 77 -5.76 -8.27 -6.22
N GLU A 78 -4.66 -9.01 -6.12
CA GLU A 78 -4.04 -9.45 -4.87
C GLU A 78 -3.63 -8.26 -3.98
N VAL A 79 -3.32 -7.11 -4.56
CA VAL A 79 -2.98 -5.88 -3.83
C VAL A 79 -4.19 -5.41 -3.01
N PHE A 80 -5.39 -5.41 -3.60
CA PHE A 80 -6.63 -5.06 -2.92
C PHE A 80 -7.10 -6.17 -1.98
N HIS A 81 -6.87 -7.44 -2.32
CA HIS A 81 -7.13 -8.56 -1.41
C HIS A 81 -6.30 -8.47 -0.12
N ALA A 82 -5.03 -8.08 -0.20
CA ALA A 82 -4.20 -7.86 0.98
C ALA A 82 -4.80 -6.74 1.87
N LEU A 83 -5.21 -5.63 1.26
CA LEU A 83 -5.84 -4.52 1.97
C LEU A 83 -7.15 -4.94 2.66
N THR A 84 -8.06 -5.61 1.94
CA THR A 84 -9.33 -6.07 2.50
C THR A 84 -9.14 -7.09 3.62
N THR A 85 -8.12 -7.94 3.53
CA THR A 85 -7.77 -8.89 4.60
C THR A 85 -7.32 -8.16 5.86
N ALA A 86 -6.49 -7.12 5.75
CA ALA A 86 -6.09 -6.31 6.90
C ALA A 86 -7.27 -5.55 7.51
N LEU A 87 -8.14 -4.95 6.67
CA LEU A 87 -9.31 -4.21 7.13
C LEU A 87 -10.30 -5.07 7.93
N ARG A 88 -10.50 -6.33 7.54
CA ARG A 88 -11.37 -7.27 8.28
C ARG A 88 -10.87 -7.59 9.69
N ARG A 89 -9.57 -7.45 9.94
CA ARG A 89 -8.98 -7.71 11.26
C ARG A 89 -9.21 -6.56 12.23
N GLU A 90 -9.56 -5.37 11.74
CA GLU A 90 -9.80 -4.20 12.59
C GLU A 90 -11.27 -4.05 12.98
N PRO A 91 -11.66 -4.39 14.24
CA PRO A 91 -13.04 -4.69 14.60
C PRO A 91 -14.03 -3.51 14.51
N ARG A 92 -13.59 -2.31 14.11
CA ARG A 92 -14.39 -1.08 14.10
C ARG A 92 -14.08 -0.14 12.93
N LEU A 93 -13.37 -0.59 11.90
CA LEU A 93 -13.00 0.30 10.80
C LEU A 93 -14.18 0.49 9.84
N ARG A 94 -15.04 1.47 10.13
CA ARG A 94 -15.91 2.08 9.11
C ARG A 94 -15.08 3.09 8.35
N PHE A 95 -14.94 2.88 7.05
CA PHE A 95 -14.27 3.83 6.20
C PHE A 95 -15.09 4.11 4.95
N THR A 96 -14.91 5.32 4.44
CA THR A 96 -15.54 5.77 3.20
C THR A 96 -14.41 6.26 2.32
N LEU A 97 -14.12 5.53 1.25
CA LEU A 97 -13.11 5.95 0.31
C LEU A 97 -13.68 7.07 -0.56
N THR A 98 -13.26 8.32 -0.34
CA THR A 98 -13.76 9.47 -1.09
C THR A 98 -12.85 9.87 -2.24
N GLU A 99 -11.56 9.54 -2.15
CA GLU A 99 -10.52 9.87 -3.13
C GLU A 99 -9.54 8.69 -3.27
N VAL A 100 -9.25 8.31 -4.52
CA VAL A 100 -8.29 7.27 -4.92
C VAL A 100 -7.36 7.83 -5.99
#